data_AF-A0A730HTI0-F1
#
_entry.id   AF-A0A730HTI0-F1
#
_cell.length_a   1.000
_cell.length_b   1.000
_cell.length_c   1.000
_cell.angle_alpha   90.00
_cell.angle_beta   90.00
_cell.angle_gamma   90.00
#
_symmetry.space_group_name_H-M   'P 1'
#
loop_
_entity.id
_entity.type
_entity.pdbx_description
1 polymer ?
#
loop_
_entity_poly.entity_id
_entity_poly.type
_entity_poly.pdbx_seq_one_letter_code
_entity_poly.pdbx_strand_id
1 'polypeptide(L)' 'MAGLTKEQRAQREAEKLAAQQAADKNPAQQEQQGIELVVMVRDTPEFPGGPLHADVHPDEVDNWLALDWRLEE' A
#
# COMPACT_ATOMS: atom_id res chain seq x y z
N MET A 1 -41.48 -23.24 -9.24
CA MET A 1 -40.65 -22.06 -8.94
C MET A 1 -39.89 -22.35 -7.66
N ALA A 2 -38.62 -22.78 -7.76
CA ALA A 2 -37.84 -23.20 -6.59
C ALA A 2 -37.44 -21.96 -5.79
N GLY A 3 -38.24 -21.63 -4.77
CA GLY A 3 -37.87 -20.64 -3.76
C GLY A 3 -36.68 -21.17 -2.98
N LEU A 4 -35.59 -20.41 -2.99
CA LEU A 4 -34.40 -20.67 -2.19
C LEU A 4 -34.83 -20.97 -0.74
N THR A 5 -34.48 -22.15 -0.23
CA THR A 5 -34.78 -22.53 1.17
C THR A 5 -34.10 -21.53 2.12
N LYS A 6 -34.65 -21.36 3.33
CA LYS A 6 -34.10 -20.45 4.36
C LYS A 6 -32.60 -20.66 4.60
N GLU A 7 -32.15 -21.90 4.45
CA GLU A 7 -30.77 -22.33 4.62
C GLU A 7 -29.83 -21.81 3.52
N GLN A 8 -30.28 -21.77 2.26
CA GLN A 8 -29.50 -21.21 1.16
C GLN A 8 -29.32 -19.69 1.27
N ARG A 9 -30.32 -18.98 1.84
CA ARG A 9 -30.18 -17.54 2.12
C ARG A 9 -29.13 -17.31 3.22
N ALA A 10 -29.18 -18.09 4.29
CA ALA A 10 -28.21 -18.01 5.38
C ALA A 10 -26.77 -18.31 4.90
N GLN A 11 -26.59 -19.32 4.04
CA GLN A 11 -25.28 -19.60 3.43
C GLN A 11 -24.75 -18.44 2.58
N ARG A 12 -25.61 -17.86 1.73
CA ARG A 12 -25.21 -16.71 0.89
C ARG A 12 -24.89 -15.47 1.73
N GLU A 13 -25.61 -15.22 2.81
CA GLU A 13 -25.31 -14.10 3.72
C GLU A 13 -23.99 -14.31 4.46
N ALA A 14 -23.72 -15.52 4.95
CA ALA A 14 -22.45 -15.86 5.58
C ALA A 14 -21.26 -15.74 4.61
N GLU A 15 -21.40 -16.25 3.39
CA GLU A 15 -20.38 -16.15 2.34
C GLU A 15 -20.14 -14.68 1.93
N LYS A 16 -21.20 -13.88 1.84
CA LYS A 16 -21.11 -12.45 1.53
C LYS A 16 -20.43 -11.64 2.64
N LEU A 17 -20.64 -12.00 3.91
CA LEU A 17 -19.96 -11.42 5.07
C LEU A 17 -18.47 -11.81 5.12
N ALA A 18 -18.15 -13.08 4.88
CA ALA A 18 -16.78 -13.56 4.81
C ALA A 18 -16.01 -12.91 3.65
N ALA A 19 -16.64 -12.78 2.48
CA ALA A 19 -16.07 -12.10 1.33
C ALA A 19 -15.87 -10.59 1.57
N GLN A 20 -16.77 -9.91 2.29
CA GLN A 20 -16.57 -8.51 2.68
C GLN A 20 -15.41 -8.33 3.66
N GLN A 21 -15.27 -9.21 4.66
CA GLN A 21 -14.13 -9.17 5.59
C GLN A 21 -12.80 -9.51 4.91
N ALA A 22 -12.81 -10.38 3.89
CA ALA A 22 -11.63 -10.68 3.09
C ALA A 22 -11.29 -9.55 2.11
N ALA A 23 -12.29 -8.84 1.57
CA ALA A 23 -12.09 -7.69 0.68
C ALA A 23 -11.56 -6.44 1.40
N ASP A 24 -11.82 -6.29 2.70
CA ASP A 24 -11.21 -5.24 3.53
C ASP A 24 -9.71 -5.50 3.78
N LYS A 25 -9.27 -6.76 3.65
CA LYS A 25 -7.85 -7.14 3.57
C LYS A 25 -7.35 -7.09 2.12
N ASN A 26 -7.65 -6.00 1.41
CA ASN A 26 -7.01 -5.74 0.14
C ASN A 26 -5.52 -5.43 0.45
N PRO A 27 -4.55 -6.23 -0.02
CA PRO A 27 -3.13 -5.97 0.27
C PRO A 27 -2.70 -4.57 -0.20
N ALA A 28 -3.33 -4.05 -1.26
CA ALA A 28 -3.13 -2.68 -1.75
C ALA A 28 -3.59 -1.56 -0.79
N GLN A 29 -4.44 -1.85 0.21
CA GLN A 29 -4.85 -0.86 1.22
C GLN A 29 -4.01 -0.95 2.50
N GLN A 30 -3.30 -2.06 2.73
CA GLN A 30 -2.39 -2.15 3.88
C GLN A 30 -1.16 -1.24 3.72
N GLU A 31 -0.76 -0.94 2.48
CA GLU A 31 0.32 0.01 2.18
C GLU A 31 -0.11 1.50 2.30
N GLN A 32 -1.37 1.82 2.60
CA GLN A 32 -1.78 3.23 2.76
C GLN A 32 -2.11 3.64 4.19
N GLN A 33 -2.09 2.73 5.17
CA GLN A 33 -2.63 3.00 6.51
C GLN A 33 -1.59 3.44 7.57
N GLY A 34 -0.36 3.78 7.18
CA GLY A 34 0.63 4.32 8.11
C GLY A 34 2.05 3.96 7.75
N ILE A 35 2.39 4.03 6.46
CA ILE A 35 3.78 3.95 6.07
C ILE A 35 4.41 5.28 6.47
N GLU A 36 5.29 5.24 7.45
CA GLU A 36 6.21 6.33 7.76
C GLU A 36 7.17 6.47 6.58
N LEU A 37 6.84 7.37 5.66
CA LEU A 37 7.73 7.71 4.55
C LEU A 37 8.95 8.42 5.10
N VAL A 38 10.09 8.08 4.54
CA VAL A 38 11.39 8.60 4.90
C VAL A 38 11.79 9.61 3.84
N VAL A 39 12.10 10.83 4.27
CA VAL A 39 12.56 11.86 3.33
C VAL A 39 14.01 11.58 2.95
N MET A 40 14.22 11.38 1.65
CA MET A 40 15.52 11.22 1.01
C MET A 40 15.87 12.51 0.28
N VAL A 41 17.11 12.98 0.44
CA VAL A 41 17.64 14.20 -0.18
C VAL A 41 18.91 13.95 -0.98
N ARG A 42 19.18 14.79 -1.97
CA ARG A 42 20.41 14.78 -2.78
C ARG A 42 20.84 16.19 -3.16
N ASP A 43 22.15 16.39 -3.35
CA ASP A 43 22.71 17.71 -3.70
C ASP A 43 22.69 18.00 -5.20
N THR A 44 22.95 17.00 -6.03
CA THR A 44 23.00 17.15 -7.50
C THR A 44 21.88 16.34 -8.11
N PRO A 45 20.90 16.91 -8.82
CA PRO A 45 19.77 16.15 -9.36
C PRO A 45 20.24 15.20 -10.47
N GLU A 46 19.51 14.10 -10.70
CA GLU A 46 19.95 13.06 -11.65
C GLU A 46 19.93 13.58 -13.09
N PHE A 47 18.97 14.46 -13.34
CA PHE A 47 18.80 15.17 -14.59
C PHE A 47 18.62 16.66 -14.29
N PRO A 48 18.93 17.55 -15.25
CA PRO A 48 18.76 18.99 -15.08
C PRO A 48 17.32 19.34 -14.64
N GLY A 49 17.19 19.95 -13.46
CA GLY A 49 15.88 20.30 -12.88
C GLY A 49 15.13 19.16 -12.18
N GLY A 50 15.80 18.03 -11.90
CA GLY A 50 15.20 16.94 -11.14
C GLY A 50 14.97 17.25 -9.65
N PRO A 51 14.20 16.41 -8.95
CA PRO A 51 13.92 16.59 -7.54
C PRO A 51 15.19 16.40 -6.69
N LEU A 52 15.31 17.24 -5.66
CA LEU A 52 16.35 17.11 -4.64
C LEU A 52 15.84 16.43 -3.37
N HIS A 53 14.54 16.21 -3.27
CA HIS A 53 13.85 15.63 -2.10
C HIS A 53 12.79 14.66 -2.60
N ALA A 54 12.63 13.52 -1.91
CA ALA A 54 11.61 12.51 -2.21
C ALA A 54 11.15 11.83 -0.92
N ASP A 55 9.85 11.59 -0.79
CA ASP A 55 9.28 10.74 0.26
C ASP A 55 9.38 9.27 -0.18
N VAL A 56 10.20 8.49 0.52
CA VAL A 56 10.60 7.13 0.11
C VAL A 56 10.14 6.11 1.14
N HIS A 57 9.77 4.92 0.68
CA HIS A 57 9.44 3.82 1.59
C HIS A 57 10.68 3.37 2.38
N PRO A 58 10.59 3.06 3.69
CA PRO A 58 11.74 2.58 4.47
C PRO A 58 12.45 1.36 3.84
N ASP A 59 11.69 0.41 3.27
CA ASP A 59 12.25 -0.75 2.54
C ASP A 59 13.02 -0.37 1.26
N GLU A 60 12.81 0.83 0.72
CA GLU A 60 13.49 1.29 -0.49
C GLU A 60 14.72 2.16 -0.18
N VAL A 61 14.93 2.59 1.07
CA VAL A 61 16.02 3.51 1.45
C VAL A 61 17.38 3.04 0.94
N ASP A 62 17.72 1.75 1.07
CA ASP A 62 18.99 1.20 0.58
C ASP A 62 19.18 1.39 -0.95
N ASN A 63 18.10 1.28 -1.72
CA ASN A 63 18.15 1.49 -3.17
C ASN A 63 18.42 2.96 -3.50
N TRP A 64 17.84 3.88 -2.73
CA TRP A 64 18.04 5.32 -2.92
C TRP A 64 19.43 5.76 -2.45
N LEU A 65 19.94 5.21 -1.34
CA LEU A 65 21.33 5.39 -0.90
C LEU A 65 22.33 4.95 -1.98
N ALA A 66 22.04 3.86 -2.70
CA ALA A 66 22.87 3.40 -3.82
C ALA A 66 22.87 4.38 -5.03
N LEU A 67 21.87 5.25 -5.12
CA LEU A 67 21.71 6.30 -6.14
C LEU A 67 22.25 7.68 -5.67
N ASP A 68 23.11 7.70 -4.66
CA ASP A 68 23.70 8.91 -4.05
C ASP A 68 22.69 9.82 -3.33
N TRP A 69 21.52 9.31 -2.97
CA TRP A 69 20.60 9.98 -2.05
C TRP A 69 21.04 9.77 -0.60
N ARG A 70 20.56 10.61 0.32
CA ARG A 70 20.87 10.62 1.75
C ARG A 70 19.59 10.80 2.56
N LEU A 71 19.59 10.33 3.82
CA LEU A 71 18.50 10.63 4.76
C LEU A 71 18.48 12.11 5.11
N GLU A 72 17.30 12.71 5.17
CA GLU A 72 17.11 14.00 5.84
C GLU A 72 17.25 13.77 7.36
N GLU A 73 18.31 14.32 7.97
CA GLU A 73 18.56 14.28 9.43
C GLU A 73 17.76 15.33 10.22
#